data_AF-A0A529FK40-F1
#
_entry.id   AF-A0A529FK40-F1
#
_cell.length_a   1.000
_cell.length_b   1.000
_cell.length_c   1.000
_cell.angle_alpha   90.00
_cell.angle_beta   90.00
_cell.angle_gamma   90.00
#
_symmetry.space_group_name_H-M   'P 1'
#
loop_
_entity.id
_entity.type
_entity.pdbx_description
1 polymer ?
#
loop_
_entity_poly.entity_id
_entity_poly.type
_entity_poly.pdbx_seq_one_letter_code
_entity_poly.pdbx_strand_id
1 'polypeptide(L)'
;MTAANADAVVNAMAAKGLMPATIDCRFDRTVPGQVAYASKFTWQRAPANTRYHWEVGDPTYLASKEVKSNRVGLHRIAAKIVRDPATGRKVGCSI
;
A
#
# COMPACT_ATOMS: atom_id res chain seq x y z
N MET A 1 1.18 -5.00 -9.10
CA MET A 1 2.56 -4.49 -9.23
C MET A 1 3.33 -4.83 -7.97
N THR A 2 4.61 -5.19 -8.08
CA THR A 2 5.51 -5.38 -6.93
C THR A 2 5.70 -4.05 -6.18
N ALA A 3 6.25 -4.08 -4.96
CA ALA A 3 6.48 -2.86 -4.18
C ALA A 3 7.36 -1.83 -4.93
N ALA A 4 8.48 -2.26 -5.53
CA ALA A 4 9.36 -1.38 -6.30
C ALA A 4 8.66 -0.75 -7.53
N ASN A 5 7.83 -1.53 -8.23
CA ASN A 5 7.05 -1.01 -9.35
C ASN A 5 5.95 -0.05 -8.88
N ALA A 6 5.39 -0.28 -7.68
CA ALA A 6 4.41 0.61 -7.08
C ALA A 6 5.03 1.97 -6.71
N ASP A 7 6.25 2.00 -6.16
CA ASP A 7 6.96 3.27 -5.88
C ASP A 7 7.15 4.10 -7.14
N ALA A 8 7.60 3.48 -8.24
CA ALA A 8 7.77 4.16 -9.51
C ALA A 8 6.45 4.76 -10.04
N VAL A 9 5.35 4.00 -9.96
CA VAL A 9 4.03 4.48 -10.38
C VAL A 9 3.53 5.61 -9.48
N VAL A 10 3.67 5.48 -8.16
CA VAL A 10 3.27 6.52 -7.20
C VAL A 10 4.03 7.81 -7.44
N ASN A 11 5.35 7.75 -7.63
CA ASN A 11 6.17 8.92 -7.93
C ASN A 11 5.79 9.57 -9.28
N ALA A 12 5.52 8.77 -10.31
CA ALA A 12 5.08 9.28 -11.60
C ALA A 12 3.72 9.98 -11.53
N MET A 13 2.82 9.50 -10.66
CA MET A 13 1.51 10.12 -10.44
C MET A 13 1.60 11.36 -9.55
N ALA A 14 2.51 11.36 -8.57
CA ALA A 14 2.86 12.53 -7.77
C ALA A 14 3.33 13.69 -8.66
N ALA A 15 4.19 13.41 -9.65
CA ALA A 15 4.66 14.38 -10.63
C ALA A 15 3.52 14.98 -11.48
N LYS A 16 2.39 14.28 -11.58
CA LYS A 16 1.15 14.76 -12.24
C LYS A 16 0.19 15.47 -11.28
N GLY A 17 0.58 15.71 -10.03
CA GLY A 17 -0.27 16.33 -9.01
C GLY A 17 -1.37 15.41 -8.48
N LEU A 18 -1.16 14.09 -8.51
CA LEU A 18 -2.10 13.09 -8.02
C LEU A 18 -1.55 12.41 -6.77
N MET A 19 -2.45 12.00 -5.88
CA MET A 19 -2.16 11.17 -4.71
C MET A 19 -2.97 9.87 -4.77
N PRO A 20 -2.49 8.78 -4.15
CA PRO A 20 -3.29 7.59 -3.91
C PRO A 20 -4.55 7.92 -3.11
N ALA A 21 -5.72 7.52 -3.61
CA ALA A 21 -7.00 7.66 -2.92
C ALA A 21 -7.37 6.37 -2.18
N THR A 22 -7.26 5.23 -2.85
CA THR A 22 -7.44 3.90 -2.26
C THR A 22 -6.34 2.95 -2.74
N ILE A 23 -6.07 1.92 -1.92
CA ILE A 23 -5.14 0.85 -2.23
C ILE A 23 -5.84 -0.50 -2.09
N ASP A 24 -5.61 -1.38 -3.06
CA ASP A 24 -5.97 -2.79 -3.00
C ASP A 24 -4.70 -3.62 -3.08
N CYS A 25 -4.67 -4.74 -2.38
CA CYS A 25 -3.56 -5.66 -2.34
C CYS A 25 -4.04 -7.09 -2.52
N ARG A 26 -3.24 -7.90 -3.21
CA ARG A 26 -3.48 -9.33 -3.38
C ARG A 26 -2.16 -10.09 -3.29
N PHE A 27 -2.26 -11.37 -2.95
CA PHE A 27 -1.14 -12.29 -3.15
C PHE A 27 -0.86 -12.43 -4.64
N ASP A 28 0.40 -12.26 -5.02
CA ASP A 28 0.84 -12.54 -6.37
C ASP A 28 1.14 -14.03 -6.51
N ARG A 29 0.20 -14.75 -7.12
CA ARG A 29 0.32 -16.21 -7.36
C ARG A 29 1.29 -16.56 -8.47
N THR A 30 1.86 -15.57 -9.17
CA THR A 30 2.80 -15.81 -10.27
C THR A 30 4.22 -16.12 -9.82
N VAL A 31 4.53 -15.93 -8.51
CA VAL A 31 5.85 -16.24 -7.94
C VAL A 31 5.69 -17.31 -6.84
N PRO A 32 5.82 -18.61 -7.19
CA PRO A 32 5.76 -19.69 -6.21
C PRO A 32 6.84 -19.54 -5.14
N GLY A 33 6.47 -19.66 -3.86
CA GLY A 33 7.43 -19.71 -2.74
C GLY A 33 7.94 -18.36 -2.23
N GLN A 34 7.74 -17.25 -2.94
CA GLN A 34 8.02 -15.91 -2.43
C GLN A 34 6.74 -15.20 -2.00
N VAL A 35 6.81 -14.43 -0.93
CA VAL A 35 5.70 -13.58 -0.50
C VAL A 35 5.67 -12.34 -1.41
N ALA A 36 5.19 -12.52 -2.62
CA ALA A 36 4.99 -11.44 -3.58
C ALA A 36 3.59 -10.86 -3.41
N TYR A 37 3.51 -9.55 -3.30
CA TYR A 37 2.25 -8.83 -3.17
C TYR A 37 2.05 -7.95 -4.40
N ALA A 38 0.85 -7.99 -4.97
CA ALA A 38 0.46 -7.06 -6.00
C ALA A 38 -0.44 -5.98 -5.39
N SER A 39 -0.06 -4.72 -5.55
CA SER A 39 -0.93 -3.58 -5.23
C SER A 39 -1.65 -3.04 -6.46
N LYS A 40 -2.75 -2.31 -6.24
CA LYS A 40 -3.47 -1.48 -7.21
C LYS A 40 -3.93 -0.22 -6.50
N PHE A 41 -3.70 0.93 -7.12
CA PHE A 41 -4.09 2.23 -6.58
C PHE A 41 -5.21 2.84 -7.40
N THR A 42 -6.08 3.58 -6.73
CA THR A 42 -6.89 4.63 -7.37
C THR A 42 -6.29 5.98 -7.05
N TRP A 43 -6.58 6.99 -7.89
CA TRP A 43 -5.91 8.29 -7.83
C TRP A 43 -6.92 9.40 -7.67
N GLN A 44 -6.53 10.43 -6.93
CA GLN A 44 -7.25 11.68 -6.82
C GLN A 44 -6.28 12.86 -6.94
N ARG A 45 -6.81 14.05 -7.21
CA ARG A 45 -6.03 15.30 -7.13
C ARG A 45 -5.40 15.41 -5.75
N ALA A 46 -4.09 15.61 -5.71
CA ALA A 46 -3.39 15.92 -4.47
C ALA A 46 -3.68 17.38 -4.09
N PRO A 47 -4.23 17.66 -2.89
CA PRO A 47 -4.24 19.01 -2.36
C PRO A 47 -2.82 19.58 -2.26
N ALA A 48 -2.72 20.91 -2.21
CA ALA A 48 -1.43 21.57 -2.02
C ALA A 48 -0.76 21.08 -0.72
N ASN A 49 0.54 20.79 -0.79
CA ASN A 49 1.36 20.34 0.34
C ASN A 49 0.90 19.03 1.02
N THR A 50 0.14 18.17 0.31
CA THR A 50 -0.22 16.86 0.86
C THR A 50 1.00 15.96 1.01
N ARG A 51 1.13 15.38 2.21
CA ARG A 51 2.06 14.29 2.51
C ARG A 51 1.26 13.00 2.63
N TYR A 52 1.73 11.95 2.00
CA TYR A 52 1.12 10.62 2.10
C TYR A 52 2.22 9.58 2.17
N HIS A 53 1.86 8.42 2.69
CA HIS A 53 2.71 7.24 2.73
C HIS A 53 1.84 6.05 2.34
N TRP A 54 2.42 4.99 1.82
CA TRP A 54 1.69 3.76 1.56
C TRP A 54 2.56 2.56 1.94
N GLU A 55 1.92 1.49 2.36
CA GLU A 55 2.59 0.28 2.84
C GLU A 55 1.85 -0.95 2.33
N VAL A 56 2.60 -2.02 2.06
CA VAL A 56 2.06 -3.36 1.75
C VAL A 56 2.94 -4.37 2.47
N GLY A 57 2.33 -5.30 3.20
CA GLY A 57 3.07 -6.29 3.97
C GLY A 57 2.17 -7.16 4.84
N ASP A 58 2.75 -7.91 5.77
CA ASP A 58 1.95 -8.63 6.76
C ASP A 58 1.22 -7.66 7.73
N PRO A 59 0.13 -8.07 8.38
CA PRO A 59 -0.63 -7.19 9.27
C PRO A 59 0.16 -6.61 10.44
N THR A 60 1.17 -7.31 10.96
CA THR A 60 1.99 -6.85 12.08
C THR A 60 2.95 -5.74 11.62
N TYR A 61 3.54 -5.90 10.44
CA TYR A 61 4.34 -4.87 9.79
C TYR A 61 3.53 -3.59 9.59
N LEU A 62 2.30 -3.69 9.06
CA LEU A 62 1.44 -2.54 8.82
C LEU A 62 1.06 -1.81 10.12
N ALA A 63 0.71 -2.56 11.17
CA ALA A 63 0.41 -1.96 12.47
C ALA A 63 1.61 -1.17 13.02
N SER A 64 2.83 -1.71 12.87
CA SER A 64 4.06 -0.99 13.27
C SER A 64 4.27 0.29 12.46
N LYS A 65 4.02 0.25 11.14
CA LYS A 65 4.15 1.42 10.28
C LYS A 65 3.08 2.47 10.56
N GLU A 66 1.85 2.07 10.84
CA GLU A 66 0.78 2.98 11.23
C GLU A 66 1.13 3.77 12.50
N VAL A 67 1.69 3.10 13.52
CA VAL A 67 2.18 3.80 14.73
C VAL A 67 3.25 4.84 14.38
N LYS A 68 4.18 4.52 13.48
CA LYS A 68 5.22 5.47 13.03
C LYS A 68 4.64 6.63 12.23
N SER A 69 3.69 6.37 11.33
CA SER A 69 2.98 7.38 10.54
C SER A 69 2.18 8.34 11.44
N ASN A 70 1.48 7.81 12.43
CA ASN A 70 0.73 8.60 13.41
C ASN A 70 1.64 9.56 14.20
N ARG A 71 2.86 9.13 14.55
CA ARG A 71 3.85 9.98 15.25
C ARG A 71 4.31 11.18 14.43
N VAL A 72 4.22 11.11 13.10
CA VAL A 72 4.58 12.21 12.20
C VAL A 72 3.35 12.97 11.67
N GLY A 73 2.19 12.77 12.30
CA GLY A 73 0.94 13.48 11.98
C GLY A 73 0.22 12.96 10.73
N LEU A 74 0.57 11.77 10.22
CA LEU A 74 -0.18 11.12 9.16
C LEU A 74 -1.29 10.26 9.75
N HIS A 75 -2.43 10.19 9.07
CA HIS A 75 -3.56 9.36 9.45
C HIS A 75 -3.93 8.43 8.32
N ARG A 76 -4.28 7.19 8.67
CA ARG A 76 -4.67 6.17 7.71
C ARG A 76 -6.00 6.54 7.04
N ILE A 77 -6.03 6.55 5.71
CA ILE A 77 -7.24 6.89 4.93
C ILE A 77 -7.82 5.68 4.21
N ALA A 78 -6.99 4.68 3.92
CA ALA A 78 -7.42 3.44 3.29
C ALA A 78 -6.61 2.28 3.85
N ALA A 79 -7.28 1.16 4.10
CA ALA A 79 -6.61 -0.08 4.42
C ALA A 79 -7.42 -1.28 3.96
N LYS A 80 -6.72 -2.35 3.60
CA LYS A 80 -7.32 -3.62 3.25
C LYS A 80 -6.43 -4.75 3.70
N ILE A 81 -7.05 -5.85 4.14
CA ILE A 81 -6.37 -7.10 4.49
C ILE A 81 -6.97 -8.21 3.64
N VAL A 82 -6.11 -9.00 3.01
CA VAL A 82 -6.47 -10.16 2.21
C VAL A 82 -5.84 -11.40 2.84
N ARG A 83 -6.64 -12.47 2.93
CA ARG A 83 -6.21 -13.78 3.40
C ARG A 83 -6.05 -14.71 2.20
N ASP A 84 -4.92 -15.41 2.11
CA ASP A 84 -4.76 -16.50 1.16
C ASP A 84 -5.56 -17.72 1.64
N PRO A 85 -6.55 -18.20 0.88
CA PRO A 85 -7.33 -19.37 1.28
C PRO A 85 -6.51 -20.66 1.35
N ALA A 86 -5.41 -20.78 0.59
CA ALA A 86 -4.60 -22.00 0.55
C ALA A 86 -3.67 -22.12 1.75
N THR A 87 -2.97 -21.02 2.10
CA THR A 87 -1.95 -21.03 3.17
C THR A 87 -2.43 -20.40 4.48
N GLY A 88 -3.59 -19.72 4.47
CA GLY A 88 -4.08 -18.94 5.60
C GLY A 88 -3.28 -17.66 5.89
N ARG A 89 -2.22 -17.37 5.14
CA ARG A 89 -1.39 -16.17 5.29
C ARG A 89 -2.20 -14.92 5.03
N LYS A 90 -1.85 -13.84 5.70
CA LYS A 90 -2.48 -12.53 5.53
C LYS A 90 -1.49 -11.54 4.94
N VAL A 91 -1.95 -10.74 4.00
CA VAL A 91 -1.31 -9.51 3.53
C VAL A 91 -2.27 -8.38 3.82
N GLY A 92 -1.75 -7.23 4.17
CA GLY A 92 -2.52 -6.01 4.07
C GLY A 92 -1.79 -4.94 3.28
N CYS A 93 -2.51 -3.86 3.09
CA CYS A 93 -2.04 -2.65 2.46
C CYS A 93 -2.75 -1.47 3.11
N SER A 94 -2.05 -0.34 3.18
CA SER A 94 -2.61 0.90 3.70
C SER A 94 -2.02 2.12 3.02
N ILE A 95 -2.80 3.21 3.01
CA ILE A 95 -2.36 4.58 2.76
C ILE A 95 -2.52 5.33 4.07
#